data_AF-A0A1V3BZE5-F1
#
_entry.id   AF-A0A1V3BZE5-F1
#
_cell.length_a   1.000
_cell.length_b   1.000
_cell.length_c   1.000
_cell.angle_alpha   90.00
_cell.angle_beta   90.00
_cell.angle_gamma   90.00
#
_symmetry.space_group_name_H-M   'P 1'
#
loop_
_entity.id
_entity.type
_entity.pdbx_description
1 polymer ?
#
loop_
_entity_poly.entity_id
_entity_poly.type
_entity_poly.pdbx_seq_one_letter_code
_entity_poly.pdbx_strand_id
1 'polypeptide(L)'
;MTRNKSFKQRVRARMDRTGESYSSARAHLLARADGAPASASLTRSDTASEGVRAGAGHTASTAAMDTRIPDGSVRERTGRDYAGWFALLDAWGATGRTHTEIAAWLVQEHDVPDWWAQTVTVAYEQARGLRVPGQKKDGFAVSASKTVDVPVERLFAAFTEADRRERWLPGGDLSVRTATEPRRLTADFGHAGRLTVRFTAKGESRAVVAFEHSKLADAEAAEAAKAFWRQRLARLKDLLEKEGT
;
A
#
# COMPACT_ATOMS: atom_id res chain seq x y z
N MET A 1 14.85 -35.50 -1.85
CA MET A 1 13.79 -34.89 -2.70
C MET A 1 12.67 -34.40 -1.79
N THR A 2 12.43 -33.09 -1.73
CA THR A 2 11.47 -32.52 -0.75
C THR A 2 10.03 -32.72 -1.22
N ARG A 3 9.12 -32.91 -0.26
CA ARG A 3 7.67 -33.12 -0.44
C ARG A 3 6.99 -32.03 -1.31
N ASN A 4 7.61 -30.84 -1.40
CA ASN A 4 7.15 -29.70 -2.21
C ASN A 4 7.49 -29.85 -3.72
N LYS A 5 8.65 -30.47 -4.08
CA LYS A 5 8.99 -30.75 -5.50
C LYS A 5 7.98 -31.69 -6.14
N SER A 6 7.55 -32.74 -5.43
CA SER A 6 6.56 -33.70 -5.94
C SER A 6 5.15 -33.12 -6.03
N PHE A 7 4.82 -32.10 -5.24
CA PHE A 7 3.54 -31.40 -5.34
C PHE A 7 3.53 -30.42 -6.52
N LYS A 8 4.58 -29.60 -6.68
CA LYS A 8 4.72 -28.69 -7.83
C LYS A 8 4.75 -29.44 -9.17
N GLN A 9 5.36 -30.64 -9.21
CA GLN A 9 5.34 -31.51 -10.39
C GLN A 9 3.93 -32.04 -10.71
N ARG A 10 3.13 -32.37 -9.69
CA ARG A 10 1.73 -32.78 -9.85
C ARG A 10 0.83 -31.64 -10.32
N VAL A 11 1.06 -30.41 -9.85
CA VAL A 11 0.36 -29.21 -10.33
C VAL A 11 0.67 -28.96 -11.80
N ARG A 12 1.96 -28.98 -12.21
CA ARG A 12 2.35 -28.80 -13.61
C ARG A 12 1.81 -29.89 -14.53
N ALA A 13 1.94 -31.16 -14.13
CA ALA A 13 1.40 -32.27 -14.91
C ALA A 13 -0.13 -32.21 -15.08
N ARG A 14 -0.86 -31.57 -14.15
CA ARG A 14 -2.30 -31.31 -14.31
C ARG A 14 -2.54 -30.16 -15.27
N MET A 15 -1.81 -29.05 -15.14
CA MET A 15 -1.93 -27.91 -16.06
C MET A 15 -1.70 -28.35 -17.50
N ASP A 16 -0.65 -29.13 -17.76
CA ASP A 16 -0.34 -29.65 -19.10
C ASP A 16 -1.45 -30.58 -19.64
N ARG A 17 -2.12 -31.31 -18.75
CA ARG A 17 -3.21 -32.23 -19.10
C ARG A 17 -4.56 -31.55 -19.34
N THR A 18 -4.81 -30.42 -18.68
CA THR A 18 -6.16 -29.81 -18.61
C THR A 18 -6.23 -28.41 -19.21
N GLY A 19 -5.10 -27.78 -19.49
CA GLY A 19 -5.03 -26.38 -19.92
C GLY A 19 -5.42 -25.38 -18.82
N GLU A 20 -5.63 -25.84 -17.59
CA GLU A 20 -6.03 -25.00 -16.45
C GLU A 20 -4.90 -24.06 -16.01
N SER A 21 -5.26 -22.88 -15.53
CA SER A 21 -4.31 -21.97 -14.88
C SER A 21 -3.76 -22.57 -13.57
N TYR A 22 -2.56 -22.13 -13.18
CA TYR A 22 -1.84 -22.68 -12.02
C TYR A 22 -2.65 -22.62 -10.71
N SER A 23 -3.42 -21.54 -10.50
CA SER A 23 -4.26 -21.36 -9.32
C SER A 23 -5.40 -22.39 -9.27
N SER A 24 -6.07 -22.62 -10.39
CA SER A 24 -7.14 -23.62 -10.50
C SER A 24 -6.61 -25.04 -10.33
N ALA A 25 -5.52 -25.38 -11.03
CA ALA A 25 -4.89 -26.70 -10.93
C ALA A 25 -4.40 -27.01 -9.50
N ARG A 26 -3.88 -26.01 -8.80
CA ARG A 26 -3.47 -26.12 -7.39
C ARG A 26 -4.66 -26.29 -6.45
N ALA A 27 -5.72 -25.51 -6.61
CA ALA A 27 -6.93 -25.62 -5.78
C ALA A 27 -7.59 -27.00 -5.89
N HIS A 28 -7.65 -27.58 -7.09
CA HIS A 28 -8.19 -28.93 -7.29
C HIS A 28 -7.34 -30.04 -6.64
N LEU A 29 -6.02 -29.90 -6.64
CA LEU A 29 -5.13 -30.88 -6.01
C LEU A 29 -5.13 -30.77 -4.48
N LEU A 30 -5.47 -29.61 -3.93
CA LEU A 30 -5.67 -29.41 -2.49
C LEU A 30 -7.05 -29.94 -2.04
N ALA A 31 -8.13 -29.61 -2.75
CA ALA A 31 -9.48 -30.11 -2.44
C ALA A 31 -9.59 -31.64 -2.47
N ARG A 32 -8.77 -32.32 -3.28
CA ARG A 32 -8.74 -33.79 -3.38
C ARG A 32 -7.89 -34.46 -2.30
N ALA A 33 -7.03 -33.71 -1.60
CA ALA A 33 -6.32 -34.19 -0.43
C ALA A 33 -7.23 -34.20 0.82
N ASP A 34 -8.34 -33.45 0.78
CA ASP A 34 -9.18 -33.11 1.94
C ASP A 34 -10.63 -33.68 1.91
N GLY A 35 -10.90 -34.86 1.31
CA GLY A 35 -12.23 -35.50 1.50
C GLY A 35 -12.25 -37.03 1.31
N ALA A 36 -13.09 -37.85 1.98
CA ALA A 36 -14.12 -37.71 3.03
C ALA A 36 -14.54 -39.17 3.46
N PRO A 37 -15.50 -39.48 4.40
CA PRO A 37 -16.93 -39.21 4.18
C PRO A 37 -17.87 -39.00 5.41
N ALA A 38 -19.08 -38.49 5.09
CA ALA A 38 -20.43 -38.82 5.59
C ALA A 38 -20.98 -38.45 7.00
N SER A 39 -22.15 -37.80 6.93
CA SER A 39 -23.40 -37.96 7.70
C SER A 39 -23.62 -37.32 9.08
N ALA A 40 -24.85 -36.84 9.23
CA ALA A 40 -25.47 -36.16 10.34
C ALA A 40 -25.72 -37.08 11.56
N SER A 41 -25.66 -36.51 12.77
CA SER A 41 -26.76 -36.56 13.77
C SER A 41 -26.41 -35.81 15.05
N LEU A 42 -27.44 -35.18 15.60
CA LEU A 42 -27.54 -34.48 16.89
C LEU A 42 -27.45 -35.46 18.07
N THR A 43 -26.83 -35.07 19.20
CA THR A 43 -27.45 -35.14 20.55
C THR A 43 -26.60 -34.48 21.65
N ARG A 44 -27.33 -33.81 22.55
CA ARG A 44 -26.99 -33.13 23.82
C ARG A 44 -26.03 -33.88 24.77
N SER A 45 -25.26 -33.16 25.60
CA SER A 45 -25.65 -32.76 26.98
C SER A 45 -24.55 -31.99 27.73
N ASP A 46 -25.02 -31.15 28.67
CA ASP A 46 -24.38 -30.25 29.63
C ASP A 46 -23.16 -30.78 30.42
N THR A 47 -22.27 -29.86 30.83
CA THR A 47 -22.06 -29.50 32.26
C THR A 47 -21.07 -28.34 32.42
N ALA A 48 -21.40 -27.45 33.36
CA ALA A 48 -20.70 -26.23 33.71
C ALA A 48 -19.46 -26.45 34.60
N SER A 49 -18.48 -25.53 34.53
CA SER A 49 -17.83 -24.97 35.74
C SER A 49 -17.00 -23.73 35.40
N GLU A 50 -17.23 -22.69 36.20
CA GLU A 50 -16.53 -21.39 36.31
C GLU A 50 -15.08 -21.49 36.81
N GLY A 51 -14.29 -20.43 36.57
CA GLY A 51 -12.96 -20.26 37.17
C GLY A 51 -12.12 -19.05 36.70
N VAL A 52 -12.53 -17.85 37.11
CA VAL A 52 -11.82 -16.56 37.29
C VAL A 52 -10.27 -16.56 37.25
N ARG A 53 -9.64 -15.58 36.56
CA ARG A 53 -8.75 -14.51 37.12
C ARG A 53 -8.14 -13.57 36.06
N ALA A 54 -8.05 -12.30 36.44
CA ALA A 54 -7.64 -11.11 35.69
C ALA A 54 -6.16 -10.71 35.90
N GLY A 55 -5.67 -9.79 35.05
CA GLY A 55 -4.45 -8.98 35.24
C GLY A 55 -3.73 -8.71 33.91
N ALA A 56 -4.02 -7.62 33.19
CA ALA A 56 -3.31 -6.33 33.26
C ALA A 56 -1.79 -6.47 33.02
N GLY A 57 -1.12 -5.79 32.10
CA GLY A 57 -1.43 -4.72 31.16
C GLY A 57 -0.07 -4.18 30.69
N HIS A 58 0.09 -3.88 29.41
CA HIS A 58 1.20 -3.02 28.94
C HIS A 58 0.62 -2.04 27.91
N THR A 59 0.23 -0.90 28.48
CA THR A 59 0.26 0.47 27.93
C THR A 59 0.36 0.64 26.41
N ALA A 60 -0.71 1.24 25.90
CA ALA A 60 -0.78 1.93 24.63
C ALA A 60 0.40 2.90 24.42
N SER A 61 1.01 2.83 23.23
CA SER A 61 1.71 3.97 22.62
C SER A 61 0.91 4.41 21.40
N THR A 62 0.06 5.40 21.64
CA THR A 62 -0.31 6.52 20.78
C THR A 62 -0.27 6.34 19.25
N ALA A 63 -1.46 6.04 18.71
CA ALA A 63 -2.03 6.54 17.46
C ALA A 63 -1.14 7.40 16.54
N ALA A 64 -0.40 6.73 15.65
CA ALA A 64 -0.32 7.15 14.25
C ALA A 64 -1.36 6.30 13.50
N MET A 65 -2.16 6.88 12.60
CA MET A 65 -3.15 6.12 11.84
C MET A 65 -2.45 5.07 10.97
N ASP A 66 -2.41 3.84 11.46
CA ASP A 66 -1.73 2.72 10.83
C ASP A 66 -2.61 2.21 9.68
N THR A 67 -2.16 2.43 8.44
CA THR A 67 -2.78 1.88 7.23
C THR A 67 -2.34 0.43 7.00
N ARG A 68 -1.70 -0.20 7.98
CA ARG A 68 -1.18 -1.56 7.92
C ARG A 68 -2.26 -2.56 8.27
N ILE A 69 -2.15 -3.72 7.62
CA ILE A 69 -3.03 -4.86 7.86
C ILE A 69 -2.80 -5.38 9.29
N PRO A 70 -3.85 -5.72 10.06
CA PRO A 70 -3.68 -6.22 11.42
C PRO A 70 -2.89 -7.54 11.50
N ASP A 71 -2.13 -7.74 12.59
CA ASP A 71 -1.36 -8.97 12.85
C ASP A 71 -2.20 -10.25 12.77
N GLY A 72 -3.46 -10.20 13.20
CA GLY A 72 -4.38 -11.33 13.12
C GLY A 72 -4.60 -11.82 11.68
N SER A 73 -4.80 -10.89 10.74
CA SER A 73 -5.00 -11.22 9.32
C SER A 73 -3.72 -11.75 8.66
N VAL A 74 -2.55 -11.21 9.06
CA VAL A 74 -1.26 -11.72 8.60
C VAL A 74 -1.05 -13.14 9.09
N ARG A 75 -1.30 -13.40 10.38
CA ARG A 75 -1.18 -14.75 10.96
C ARG A 75 -2.10 -15.75 10.28
N GLU A 76 -3.36 -15.39 10.05
CA GLU A 76 -4.34 -16.26 9.41
C GLU A 76 -3.89 -16.69 8.00
N ARG A 77 -3.30 -15.78 7.23
CA ARG A 77 -2.96 -16.03 5.82
C ARG A 77 -1.53 -16.50 5.56
N THR A 78 -0.63 -16.25 6.49
CA THR A 78 0.80 -16.57 6.33
C THR A 78 1.31 -17.57 7.37
N GLY A 79 0.55 -17.81 8.44
CA GLY A 79 0.93 -18.70 9.54
C GLY A 79 1.75 -18.04 10.66
N ARG A 80 2.14 -16.77 10.53
CA ARG A 80 2.83 -15.99 11.58
C ARG A 80 2.35 -14.55 11.61
N ASP A 81 2.43 -13.93 12.77
CA ASP A 81 2.30 -12.48 12.91
C ASP A 81 3.56 -11.76 12.40
N TYR A 82 3.54 -10.43 12.39
CA TYR A 82 4.70 -9.67 11.95
C TYR A 82 5.93 -9.91 12.82
N ALA A 83 5.77 -10.01 14.13
CA ALA A 83 6.90 -10.26 15.04
C ALA A 83 7.63 -11.57 14.70
N GLY A 84 6.87 -12.65 14.45
CA GLY A 84 7.41 -13.95 14.04
C GLY A 84 8.09 -13.91 12.67
N TRP A 85 7.52 -13.16 11.71
CA TRP A 85 8.19 -12.96 10.42
C TRP A 85 9.47 -12.14 10.51
N PHE A 86 9.45 -11.08 11.30
CA PHE A 86 10.58 -10.19 11.44
C PHE A 86 11.76 -10.91 12.08
N ALA A 87 11.51 -11.72 13.11
CA ALA A 87 12.55 -12.54 13.72
C ALA A 87 13.21 -13.51 12.71
N LEU A 88 12.43 -14.12 11.81
CA LEU A 88 12.96 -14.99 10.76
C LEU A 88 13.78 -14.23 9.71
N LEU A 89 13.28 -13.05 9.31
CA LEU A 89 13.97 -12.18 8.35
C LEU A 89 15.27 -11.61 8.93
N ASP A 90 15.27 -11.21 10.20
CA ASP A 90 16.49 -10.76 10.90
C ASP A 90 17.51 -11.90 10.99
N ALA A 91 17.09 -13.10 11.39
CA ALA A 91 17.96 -14.27 11.50
C ALA A 91 18.55 -14.69 10.15
N TRP A 92 17.80 -14.51 9.06
CA TRP A 92 18.29 -14.74 7.70
C TRP A 92 19.24 -13.63 7.20
N GLY A 93 19.27 -12.46 7.86
CA GLY A 93 20.07 -11.30 7.48
C GLY A 93 19.40 -10.44 6.40
N ALA A 94 18.07 -10.32 6.40
CA ALA A 94 17.33 -9.60 5.38
C ALA A 94 17.68 -8.10 5.28
N THR A 95 18.32 -7.51 6.30
CA THR A 95 18.79 -6.11 6.30
C THR A 95 19.80 -5.79 5.18
N GLY A 96 20.58 -6.78 4.75
CA GLY A 96 21.54 -6.63 3.64
C GLY A 96 20.97 -6.96 2.25
N ARG A 97 19.66 -7.19 2.13
CA ARG A 97 19.03 -7.72 0.92
C ARG A 97 18.02 -6.76 0.32
N THR A 98 17.77 -6.91 -0.97
CA THR A 98 16.78 -6.11 -1.70
C THR A 98 15.36 -6.57 -1.39
N HIS A 99 14.41 -5.66 -1.53
CA HIS A 99 12.96 -5.93 -1.43
C HIS A 99 12.54 -7.20 -2.20
N THR A 100 13.00 -7.33 -3.45
CA THR A 100 12.67 -8.46 -4.32
C THR A 100 13.20 -9.77 -3.77
N GLU A 101 14.41 -9.78 -3.21
CA GLU A 101 15.01 -10.98 -2.59
C GLU A 101 14.26 -11.38 -1.32
N ILE A 102 13.83 -10.41 -0.50
CA ILE A 102 13.06 -10.67 0.71
C ILE A 102 11.69 -11.27 0.35
N ALA A 103 10.96 -10.64 -0.58
CA ALA A 103 9.65 -11.14 -1.02
C ALA A 103 9.78 -12.53 -1.68
N ALA A 104 10.80 -12.74 -2.52
CA ALA A 104 11.06 -14.04 -3.13
C ALA A 104 11.37 -15.12 -2.09
N TRP A 105 12.15 -14.80 -1.06
CA TRP A 105 12.47 -15.75 0.00
C TRP A 105 11.24 -16.16 0.81
N LEU A 106 10.35 -15.20 1.15
CA LEU A 106 9.09 -15.50 1.82
C LEU A 106 8.19 -16.43 0.97
N VAL A 107 8.13 -16.23 -0.34
CA VAL A 107 7.36 -17.08 -1.25
C VAL A 107 8.01 -18.45 -1.43
N GLN A 108 9.33 -18.50 -1.63
CA GLN A 108 10.04 -19.70 -2.05
C GLN A 108 10.38 -20.65 -0.90
N GLU A 109 10.83 -20.10 0.23
CA GLU A 109 11.29 -20.87 1.39
C GLU A 109 10.19 -21.06 2.43
N HIS A 110 9.22 -20.15 2.48
CA HIS A 110 8.17 -20.15 3.49
C HIS A 110 6.75 -20.30 2.92
N ASP A 111 6.59 -20.48 1.60
CA ASP A 111 5.32 -20.66 0.90
C ASP A 111 4.28 -19.56 1.23
N VAL A 112 4.74 -18.36 1.59
CA VAL A 112 3.88 -17.20 1.85
C VAL A 112 3.25 -16.76 0.53
N PRO A 113 1.93 -16.52 0.46
CA PRO A 113 1.31 -16.08 -0.79
C PRO A 113 1.87 -14.73 -1.27
N ASP A 114 2.07 -14.59 -2.58
CA ASP A 114 2.81 -13.48 -3.21
C ASP A 114 2.45 -12.07 -2.69
N TRP A 115 1.15 -11.78 -2.57
CA TRP A 115 0.69 -10.48 -2.07
C TRP A 115 0.99 -10.28 -0.58
N TRP A 116 0.87 -11.33 0.23
CA TRP A 116 1.20 -11.29 1.65
C TRP A 116 2.71 -11.20 1.87
N ALA A 117 3.51 -11.83 1.01
CA ALA A 117 4.97 -11.69 1.03
C ALA A 117 5.37 -10.22 0.83
N GLN A 118 4.78 -9.52 -0.14
CA GLN A 118 5.01 -8.09 -0.32
C GLN A 118 4.61 -7.27 0.91
N THR A 119 3.46 -7.57 1.50
CA THR A 119 2.97 -6.89 2.71
C THR A 119 3.96 -7.06 3.87
N VAL A 120 4.42 -8.28 4.12
CA VAL A 120 5.39 -8.59 5.18
C VAL A 120 6.73 -7.94 4.90
N THR A 121 7.21 -7.95 3.65
CA THR A 121 8.46 -7.28 3.25
C THR A 121 8.40 -5.77 3.51
N VAL A 122 7.35 -5.07 3.05
CA VAL A 122 7.20 -3.63 3.26
C VAL A 122 7.18 -3.30 4.75
N ALA A 123 6.40 -4.05 5.52
CA ALA A 123 6.30 -3.88 6.96
C ALA A 123 7.64 -4.11 7.68
N TYR A 124 8.42 -5.10 7.25
CA TYR A 124 9.74 -5.40 7.78
C TYR A 124 10.75 -4.28 7.46
N GLU A 125 10.79 -3.83 6.20
CA GLU A 125 11.68 -2.76 5.76
C GLU A 125 11.42 -1.46 6.53
N GLN A 126 10.14 -1.13 6.77
CA GLN A 126 9.75 0.02 7.60
C GLN A 126 10.18 -0.16 9.06
N ALA A 127 9.92 -1.34 9.66
CA ALA A 127 10.25 -1.62 11.05
C ALA A 127 11.76 -1.70 11.36
N ARG A 128 12.59 -1.87 10.32
CA ARG A 128 14.06 -1.90 10.43
C ARG A 128 14.74 -0.66 9.87
N GLY A 129 13.96 0.33 9.42
CA GLY A 129 14.49 1.56 8.82
C GLY A 129 15.28 1.33 7.53
N LEU A 130 15.14 0.15 6.90
CA LEU A 130 15.86 -0.23 5.68
C LEU A 130 15.37 0.55 4.45
N ARG A 131 14.14 1.09 4.54
CA ARG A 131 13.59 2.08 3.62
C ARG A 131 12.72 3.01 4.43
N VAL A 132 13.02 4.30 4.41
CA VAL A 132 12.07 5.28 4.95
C VAL A 132 10.95 5.46 3.91
N PRO A 133 9.67 5.43 4.29
CA PRO A 133 8.58 5.73 3.38
C PRO A 133 8.85 7.02 2.57
N GLY A 134 8.77 6.92 1.24
CA GLY A 134 9.09 8.02 0.33
C GLY A 134 10.53 8.04 -0.20
N GLN A 135 11.46 7.23 0.30
CA GLN A 135 12.83 7.20 -0.21
C GLN A 135 12.90 6.66 -1.65
N LYS A 136 13.54 7.43 -2.54
CA LYS A 136 13.83 7.16 -3.96
C LYS A 136 15.34 7.26 -4.22
N LYS A 137 15.77 6.90 -5.43
CA LYS A 137 17.18 6.98 -5.86
C LYS A 137 17.75 8.41 -5.76
N ASP A 138 16.92 9.41 -6.03
CA ASP A 138 17.33 10.82 -6.12
C ASP A 138 16.78 11.68 -4.96
N GLY A 139 16.61 11.08 -3.77
CA GLY A 139 16.07 11.73 -2.58
C GLY A 139 14.72 11.15 -2.15
N PHE A 140 13.88 11.93 -1.48
CA PHE A 140 12.56 11.52 -1.01
C PHE A 140 11.46 12.02 -1.94
N ALA A 141 10.33 11.33 -1.92
CA ALA A 141 9.14 11.69 -2.66
C ALA A 141 7.88 11.46 -1.81
N VAL A 142 6.94 12.40 -1.93
CA VAL A 142 5.61 12.28 -1.35
C VAL A 142 4.55 12.42 -2.41
N SER A 143 3.44 11.72 -2.21
CA SER A 143 2.28 11.80 -3.07
C SER A 143 1.08 12.27 -2.28
N ALA A 144 0.23 13.11 -2.88
CA ALA A 144 -1.10 13.35 -2.36
C ALA A 144 -2.11 13.53 -3.49
N SER A 145 -3.38 13.34 -3.15
CA SER A 145 -4.49 13.49 -4.09
C SER A 145 -5.69 14.15 -3.44
N LYS A 146 -6.53 14.75 -4.27
CA LYS A 146 -7.79 15.37 -3.86
C LYS A 146 -8.82 15.24 -4.96
N THR A 147 -10.05 14.92 -4.56
CA THR A 147 -11.21 14.97 -5.44
C THR A 147 -11.90 16.31 -5.28
N VAL A 148 -12.22 16.94 -6.40
CA VAL A 148 -12.85 18.27 -6.47
C VAL A 148 -14.07 18.16 -7.39
N ASP A 149 -15.18 18.72 -6.98
CA ASP A 149 -16.46 18.72 -7.68
C ASP A 149 -16.51 19.87 -8.73
N VAL A 150 -15.53 19.86 -9.63
CA VAL A 150 -15.48 20.72 -10.82
C VAL A 150 -15.00 19.93 -12.05
N PRO A 151 -15.27 20.41 -13.29
CA PRO A 151 -14.69 19.83 -14.51
C PRO A 151 -13.16 19.83 -14.47
N VAL A 152 -12.54 18.87 -15.16
CA VAL A 152 -11.08 18.67 -15.12
C VAL A 152 -10.31 19.86 -15.71
N GLU A 153 -10.88 20.56 -16.67
CA GLU A 153 -10.34 21.75 -17.33
C GLU A 153 -10.23 22.91 -16.32
N ARG A 154 -11.25 23.10 -15.48
CA ARG A 154 -11.23 24.11 -14.42
C ARG A 154 -10.17 23.79 -13.37
N LEU A 155 -10.05 22.52 -13.00
CA LEU A 155 -9.01 22.06 -12.07
C LEU A 155 -7.61 22.22 -12.67
N PHE A 156 -7.43 21.93 -13.95
CA PHE A 156 -6.17 22.10 -14.67
C PHE A 156 -5.75 23.58 -14.74
N ALA A 157 -6.67 24.47 -15.12
CA ALA A 157 -6.45 25.91 -15.18
C ALA A 157 -6.04 26.50 -13.82
N ALA A 158 -6.47 25.91 -12.70
CA ALA A 158 -6.04 26.36 -11.37
C ALA A 158 -4.53 26.14 -11.12
N PHE A 159 -3.87 25.26 -11.88
CA PHE A 159 -2.42 25.05 -11.81
C PHE A 159 -1.65 25.83 -12.88
N THR A 160 -2.19 25.98 -14.09
CA THR A 160 -1.47 26.66 -15.18
C THR A 160 -1.57 28.18 -15.11
N GLU A 161 -2.73 28.73 -14.74
CA GLU A 161 -2.94 30.17 -14.71
C GLU A 161 -2.38 30.79 -13.43
N ALA A 162 -1.44 31.73 -13.57
CA ALA A 162 -0.71 32.32 -12.44
C ALA A 162 -1.65 32.97 -11.41
N ASP A 163 -2.62 33.78 -11.85
CA ASP A 163 -3.57 34.45 -10.96
C ASP A 163 -4.45 33.47 -10.18
N ARG A 164 -4.85 32.36 -10.82
CA ARG A 164 -5.63 31.31 -10.16
C ARG A 164 -4.77 30.52 -9.18
N ARG A 165 -3.52 30.26 -9.55
CA ARG A 165 -2.53 29.55 -8.72
C ARG A 165 -2.24 30.30 -7.43
N GLU A 166 -2.02 31.61 -7.52
CA GLU A 166 -1.70 32.46 -6.36
C GLU A 166 -2.79 32.41 -5.27
N ARG A 167 -4.06 32.21 -5.66
CA ARG A 167 -5.18 32.18 -4.72
C ARG A 167 -5.17 30.98 -3.76
N TRP A 168 -4.62 29.84 -4.17
CA TRP A 168 -4.55 28.62 -3.36
C TRP A 168 -3.13 28.23 -2.96
N LEU A 169 -2.14 28.69 -3.71
CA LEU A 169 -0.71 28.48 -3.50
C LEU A 169 0.06 29.82 -3.47
N PRO A 170 -0.28 30.75 -2.55
CA PRO A 170 0.38 32.05 -2.47
C PRO A 170 1.86 31.92 -2.12
N GLY A 171 2.70 32.68 -2.82
CA GLY A 171 4.16 32.63 -2.68
C GLY A 171 4.76 31.25 -3.01
N GLY A 172 4.02 30.41 -3.73
CA GLY A 172 4.51 29.10 -4.16
C GLY A 172 5.50 29.23 -5.31
N ASP A 173 6.72 28.77 -5.09
CA ASP A 173 7.76 28.67 -6.13
C ASP A 173 7.49 27.50 -7.08
N LEU A 174 6.34 27.50 -7.76
CA LEU A 174 5.95 26.49 -8.73
C LEU A 174 6.19 27.03 -10.15
N SER A 175 7.16 26.45 -10.85
CA SER A 175 7.49 26.81 -12.23
C SER A 175 7.12 25.67 -13.20
N VAL A 176 6.16 25.92 -14.08
CA VAL A 176 5.66 24.92 -15.03
C VAL A 176 6.70 24.64 -16.11
N ARG A 177 7.09 23.36 -16.26
CA ARG A 177 8.00 22.91 -17.32
C ARG A 177 7.26 22.40 -18.55
N THR A 178 6.22 21.60 -18.33
CA THR A 178 5.47 20.94 -19.40
C THR A 178 4.05 20.73 -18.94
N ALA A 179 3.10 21.11 -19.77
CA ALA A 179 1.68 20.96 -19.54
C ALA A 179 1.08 20.20 -20.72
N THR A 180 0.35 19.13 -20.45
CA THR A 180 -0.42 18.37 -21.44
C THR A 180 -1.87 18.42 -21.00
N GLU A 181 -2.59 19.41 -21.51
CA GLU A 181 -3.95 19.68 -21.11
C GLU A 181 -4.92 18.57 -21.53
N PRO A 182 -5.93 18.23 -20.69
CA PRO A 182 -6.08 18.58 -19.28
C PRO A 182 -5.46 17.52 -18.36
N ARG A 183 -4.58 16.64 -18.86
CA ARG A 183 -4.22 15.37 -18.21
C ARG A 183 -3.05 15.44 -17.24
N ARG A 184 -2.03 16.26 -17.54
CA ARG A 184 -0.75 16.20 -16.83
C ARG A 184 -0.02 17.52 -16.83
N LEU A 185 0.70 17.77 -15.74
CA LEU A 185 1.62 18.89 -15.58
C LEU A 185 2.91 18.40 -14.92
N THR A 186 4.06 18.90 -15.37
CA THR A 186 5.30 18.84 -14.61
C THR A 186 5.80 20.23 -14.30
N ALA A 187 6.26 20.43 -13.07
CA ALA A 187 6.80 21.68 -12.60
C ALA A 187 8.05 21.44 -11.74
N ASP A 188 8.93 22.42 -11.68
CA ASP A 188 9.90 22.53 -10.60
C ASP A 188 9.23 23.23 -9.40
N PHE A 189 9.62 22.87 -8.18
CA PHE A 189 9.07 23.44 -6.95
C PHE A 189 10.16 23.77 -5.94
N GLY A 190 10.33 25.05 -5.61
CA GLY A 190 11.45 25.50 -4.79
C GLY A 190 12.80 25.30 -5.50
N HIS A 191 13.88 25.29 -4.71
CA HIS A 191 15.24 25.23 -5.25
C HIS A 191 15.62 23.89 -5.91
N ALA A 192 15.04 22.77 -5.45
CA ALA A 192 15.43 21.43 -5.92
C ALA A 192 14.26 20.44 -6.12
N GLY A 193 13.04 20.82 -5.76
CA GLY A 193 11.88 19.93 -5.80
C GLY A 193 11.34 19.74 -7.22
N ARG A 194 10.73 18.58 -7.47
CA ARG A 194 10.04 18.28 -8.73
C ARG A 194 8.63 17.80 -8.50
N LEU A 195 7.68 18.44 -9.18
CA LEU A 195 6.28 18.05 -9.20
C LEU A 195 5.92 17.34 -10.49
N THR A 196 5.26 16.20 -10.36
CA THR A 196 4.45 15.59 -11.42
C THR A 196 3.01 15.57 -10.95
N VAL A 197 2.14 16.30 -11.65
CA VAL A 197 0.71 16.40 -11.35
C VAL A 197 -0.08 15.70 -12.46
N ARG A 198 -1.03 14.86 -12.07
CA ARG A 198 -1.98 14.19 -12.94
C ARG A 198 -3.39 14.61 -12.57
N PHE A 199 -4.19 14.78 -13.60
CA PHE A 199 -5.59 15.14 -13.48
C PHE A 199 -6.43 14.05 -14.13
N THR A 200 -7.56 13.71 -13.54
CA THR A 200 -8.43 12.65 -14.02
C THR A 200 -9.87 13.09 -13.88
N ALA A 201 -10.57 13.24 -15.00
CA ALA A 201 -12.01 13.46 -15.00
C ALA A 201 -12.74 12.26 -14.37
N LYS A 202 -13.78 12.55 -13.59
CA LYS A 202 -14.69 11.60 -12.95
C LYS A 202 -16.13 12.01 -13.24
N GLY A 203 -16.45 12.06 -14.54
CA GLY A 203 -17.69 12.67 -15.04
C GLY A 203 -17.48 14.14 -15.43
N GLU A 204 -18.58 14.81 -15.78
CA GLU A 204 -18.56 16.18 -16.31
C GLU A 204 -18.27 17.24 -15.24
N SER A 205 -18.66 17.00 -13.99
CA SER A 205 -18.60 17.97 -12.89
C SER A 205 -17.67 17.56 -11.75
N ARG A 206 -16.80 16.57 -11.96
CA ARG A 206 -15.89 16.08 -10.91
C ARG A 206 -14.57 15.65 -11.50
N ALA A 207 -13.48 15.95 -10.80
CA ALA A 207 -12.14 15.55 -11.17
C ALA A 207 -11.29 15.20 -9.95
N VAL A 208 -10.24 14.43 -10.19
CA VAL A 208 -9.21 14.10 -9.20
C VAL A 208 -7.90 14.71 -9.66
N VAL A 209 -7.23 15.42 -8.75
CA VAL A 209 -5.82 15.78 -8.90
C VAL A 209 -4.98 14.87 -8.03
N ALA A 210 -3.89 14.35 -8.57
CA ALA A 210 -2.88 13.59 -7.84
C ALA A 210 -1.50 14.12 -8.22
N PHE A 211 -0.67 14.46 -7.24
CA PHE A 211 0.70 14.87 -7.49
C PHE A 211 1.71 13.98 -6.77
N GLU A 212 2.90 13.91 -7.33
CA GLU A 212 4.13 13.42 -6.69
C GLU A 212 5.10 14.61 -6.59
N HIS A 213 5.57 14.92 -5.38
CA HIS A 213 6.66 15.85 -5.10
C HIS A 213 7.90 15.04 -4.77
N SER A 214 8.90 15.05 -5.66
CA SER A 214 10.15 14.30 -5.57
C SER A 214 11.35 15.21 -5.40
N LYS A 215 12.53 14.60 -5.17
CA LYS A 215 13.81 15.27 -4.88
C LYS A 215 13.85 16.02 -3.55
N LEU A 216 13.12 15.52 -2.56
CA LEU A 216 13.17 16.02 -1.20
C LEU A 216 14.46 15.53 -0.53
N ALA A 217 15.12 16.39 0.24
CA ALA A 217 16.44 16.09 0.78
C ALA A 217 16.42 14.91 1.77
N ASP A 218 15.40 14.88 2.63
CA ASP A 218 15.27 13.95 3.74
C ASP A 218 13.80 13.66 4.09
N ALA A 219 13.60 12.82 5.10
CA ALA A 219 12.28 12.40 5.58
C ALA A 219 11.49 13.53 6.27
N GLU A 220 12.19 14.46 6.92
CA GLU A 220 11.55 15.60 7.58
C GLU A 220 10.96 16.55 6.53
N ALA A 221 11.73 16.84 5.47
CA ALA A 221 11.27 17.57 4.31
C ALA A 221 10.09 16.85 3.60
N ALA A 222 10.09 15.52 3.58
CA ALA A 222 8.99 14.72 3.06
C ALA A 222 7.70 14.92 3.87
N GLU A 223 7.74 14.76 5.19
CA GLU A 223 6.55 14.94 6.05
C GLU A 223 6.07 16.39 6.06
N ALA A 224 6.99 17.37 6.07
CA ALA A 224 6.65 18.79 5.93
C ALA A 224 5.94 19.07 4.58
N ALA A 225 6.47 18.55 3.48
CA ALA A 225 5.85 18.68 2.15
C ALA A 225 4.46 18.02 2.11
N LYS A 226 4.30 16.84 2.70
CA LYS A 226 3.01 16.13 2.77
C LYS A 226 1.96 16.94 3.53
N ALA A 227 2.33 17.49 4.69
CA ALA A 227 1.45 18.34 5.49
C ALA A 227 1.06 19.61 4.72
N PHE A 228 2.04 20.28 4.11
CA PHE A 228 1.86 21.46 3.27
C PHE A 228 0.86 21.19 2.14
N TRP A 229 1.09 20.15 1.35
CA TRP A 229 0.25 19.86 0.20
C TRP A 229 -1.17 19.44 0.58
N ARG A 230 -1.34 18.72 1.70
CA ARG A 230 -2.68 18.39 2.21
C ARG A 230 -3.48 19.66 2.49
N GLN A 231 -2.86 20.65 3.12
CA GLN A 231 -3.48 21.95 3.39
C GLN A 231 -3.79 22.71 2.09
N ARG A 232 -2.83 22.80 1.17
CA ARG A 232 -2.99 23.51 -0.11
C ARG A 232 -4.07 22.90 -1.00
N LEU A 233 -4.14 21.57 -1.10
CA LEU A 233 -5.19 20.90 -1.86
C LEU A 233 -6.58 21.00 -1.20
N ALA A 234 -6.65 21.10 0.14
CA ALA A 234 -7.91 21.42 0.81
C ALA A 234 -8.39 22.83 0.45
N ARG A 235 -7.50 23.82 0.51
CA ARG A 235 -7.79 25.20 0.09
C ARG A 235 -8.22 25.28 -1.38
N LEU A 236 -7.53 24.56 -2.27
CA LEU A 236 -7.88 24.47 -3.69
C LEU A 236 -9.30 23.94 -3.88
N LYS A 237 -9.66 22.83 -3.21
CA LYS A 237 -11.00 22.25 -3.27
C LYS A 237 -12.05 23.29 -2.84
N ASP A 238 -11.87 23.88 -1.67
CA ASP A 238 -12.82 24.84 -1.11
C ASP A 238 -13.01 26.06 -2.02
N LEU A 239 -11.94 26.56 -2.63
CA LEU A 239 -12.02 27.70 -3.55
C LEU A 239 -12.76 27.35 -4.83
N LEU A 240 -12.45 26.22 -5.46
CA LEU A 240 -13.04 25.85 -6.74
C LEU A 240 -14.51 25.48 -6.63
N GLU A 241 -14.92 24.85 -5.53
CA GLU A 241 -16.32 24.45 -5.32
C GLU A 241 -17.22 25.62 -4.92
N LYS A 242 -16.70 26.58 -4.14
CA LYS A 242 -17.45 27.80 -3.77
C LYS A 242 -17.68 28.73 -4.96
N GLU A 243 -16.78 28.75 -5.93
CA GLU A 243 -16.93 29.55 -7.15
C GLU A 243 -17.69 28.83 -8.28
N GLY A 244 -18.15 27.61 -8.03
CA GLY A 244 -19.00 26.84 -8.94
C GLY A 244 -20.46 26.77 -8.49
N THR A 245 -20.79 27.34 -7.33
CA THR A 245 -22.15 27.53 -6.81
C THR A 245 -22.63 28.94 -7.13
#